data_AF-A0A6A6DC59-F1
#
_entry.id   AF-A0A6A6DC59-F1
#
_cell.length_a   1.000
_cell.length_b   1.000
_cell.length_c   1.000
_cell.angle_alpha   90.00
_cell.angle_beta   90.00
_cell.angle_gamma   90.00
#
_symmetry.space_group_name_H-M   'P 1'
#
loop_
_entity.id
_entity.type
_entity.pdbx_description
1 polymer ?
#
loop_
_entity_poly.entity_id
_entity_poly.type
_entity_poly.pdbx_seq_one_letter_code
_entity_poly.pdbx_strand_id
1 'polypeptide(L)'
;MPLPLLETLEGQVDQTKWGQRIEPSDPNNTKLGIDTHILYFQNSYIHHGDYDYDLFEAIVEDFRGWKEETFKLVDTDVNRRFRDFLRQNGIPVLTGKGPIARALADIVAKDEMPPWPPEEL
;
A
#
# COMPACT_ATOMS: atom_id res chain seq x y z
N MET A 1 7.69 19.04 0.32
CA MET A 1 7.21 19.05 -1.09
C MET A 1 6.90 17.62 -1.46
N PRO A 2 5.78 17.34 -2.16
CA PRO A 2 5.50 15.98 -2.62
C PRO A 2 6.59 15.52 -3.58
N LEU A 3 6.89 14.21 -3.57
CA LEU A 3 7.86 13.61 -4.49
C LEU A 3 7.41 13.78 -5.95
N PRO A 4 8.36 13.83 -6.90
CA PRO A 4 8.01 13.88 -8.31
C PRO A 4 7.19 12.65 -8.70
N LEU A 5 6.19 12.85 -9.56
CA LEU A 5 5.43 11.77 -10.16
C LEU A 5 6.36 10.99 -11.10
N LEU A 6 6.38 9.66 -10.99
CA LEU A 6 7.09 8.82 -11.94
C LEU A 6 6.37 8.87 -13.29
N GLU A 7 7.12 9.05 -14.39
CA GLU A 7 6.56 9.04 -15.76
C GLU A 7 5.74 7.77 -16.03
N THR A 8 6.11 6.64 -15.43
CA THR A 8 5.41 5.35 -15.57
C THR A 8 4.02 5.32 -14.94
N LEU A 9 3.67 6.30 -14.10
CA LEU A 9 2.38 6.44 -13.43
C LEU A 9 1.52 7.56 -14.02
N GLU A 10 2.03 8.30 -15.02
CA GLU A 10 1.26 9.33 -15.70
C GLU A 10 0.02 8.74 -16.37
N GLY A 11 -1.13 9.35 -16.13
CA GLY A 11 -2.44 8.87 -16.61
C GLY A 11 -3.08 7.77 -15.75
N GLN A 12 -2.37 7.23 -14.75
CA GLN A 12 -2.91 6.25 -13.79
C GLN A 12 -3.27 6.86 -12.43
N VAL A 13 -2.92 8.14 -12.22
CA VAL A 13 -3.11 8.85 -10.95
C VAL A 13 -3.90 10.15 -11.14
N ASP A 14 -4.59 10.55 -10.08
CA ASP A 14 -5.13 11.90 -9.93
C ASP A 14 -4.00 12.83 -9.45
N GLN A 15 -3.41 13.59 -10.38
CA GLN A 15 -2.31 14.51 -10.07
C GLN A 15 -2.69 15.55 -9.01
N THR A 16 -3.98 15.90 -8.89
CA THR A 16 -4.43 16.87 -7.89
C THR A 16 -4.39 16.31 -6.47
N LYS A 17 -4.40 14.98 -6.33
CA LYS A 17 -4.35 14.24 -5.06
C LYS A 17 -2.96 13.66 -4.77
N TRP A 18 -1.98 13.85 -5.65
CA TRP A 18 -0.63 13.33 -5.48
C TRP A 18 0.03 13.91 -4.23
N GLY A 19 0.45 13.02 -3.31
CA GLY A 19 1.04 13.40 -2.03
C GLY A 19 0.06 13.94 -0.99
N GLN A 20 -1.24 13.84 -1.22
CA GLN A 20 -2.25 14.17 -0.22
C GLN A 20 -2.64 12.94 0.61
N ARG A 21 -2.77 13.13 1.92
CA ARG A 21 -3.38 12.12 2.78
C ARG A 21 -4.88 12.05 2.51
N ILE A 22 -5.42 10.84 2.44
CA ILE A 22 -6.85 10.59 2.31
C ILE A 22 -7.38 9.99 3.59
N GLU A 23 -8.59 10.37 3.97
CA GLU A 23 -9.29 9.74 5.09
C GLU A 23 -9.97 8.47 4.60
N PRO A 24 -9.58 7.26 5.05
CA PRO A 24 -10.06 5.99 4.47
C PRO A 24 -11.57 5.77 4.60
N SER A 25 -12.23 6.46 5.53
CA SER A 25 -13.67 6.42 5.78
C SER A 25 -14.45 7.51 5.06
N ASP A 26 -13.80 8.40 4.29
CA ASP A 26 -14.49 9.44 3.53
C ASP A 26 -15.32 8.82 2.38
N PRO A 27 -16.66 9.00 2.38
CA PRO A 27 -17.52 8.49 1.30
C PRO A 27 -17.25 9.15 -0.06
N ASN A 28 -16.53 10.28 -0.10
CA ASN A 28 -16.14 10.96 -1.33
C ASN A 28 -14.85 10.40 -1.95
N ASN A 29 -14.24 9.39 -1.32
CA ASN A 29 -13.08 8.72 -1.89
C ASN A 29 -13.44 8.06 -3.22
N THR A 30 -12.85 8.56 -4.29
CA THR A 30 -12.91 7.95 -5.61
C THR A 30 -11.87 6.84 -5.70
N LYS A 31 -12.19 5.75 -6.42
CA LYS A 31 -11.22 4.68 -6.72
C LYS A 31 -9.87 5.23 -7.17
N LEU A 32 -9.86 6.16 -8.13
CA LEU A 32 -8.64 6.80 -8.63
C LEU A 32 -7.86 7.54 -7.53
N GLY A 33 -8.54 8.17 -6.57
CA GLY A 33 -7.89 8.84 -5.44
C GLY A 33 -7.23 7.86 -4.47
N ILE A 34 -7.87 6.73 -4.20
CA ILE A 34 -7.30 5.69 -3.32
C ILE A 34 -6.14 4.98 -4.02
N ASP A 35 -6.27 4.67 -5.32
CA ASP A 35 -5.19 4.14 -6.15
C ASP A 35 -3.97 5.09 -6.12
N THR A 36 -4.21 6.39 -6.31
CA THR A 36 -3.18 7.44 -6.27
C THR A 36 -2.44 7.47 -4.94
N HIS A 37 -3.15 7.31 -3.83
CA HIS A 37 -2.56 7.35 -2.50
C HIS A 37 -1.59 6.16 -2.28
N ILE A 38 -2.00 4.94 -2.64
CA ILE A 38 -1.11 3.77 -2.56
C ILE A 38 0.12 3.95 -3.44
N LEU A 39 -0.07 4.43 -4.67
CA LEU A 39 1.03 4.64 -5.62
C LEU A 39 2.00 5.73 -5.16
N TYR A 40 1.51 6.78 -4.50
CA TYR A 40 2.35 7.81 -3.90
C TYR A 40 3.24 7.25 -2.79
N PHE A 41 2.65 6.53 -1.81
CA PHE A 41 3.42 5.97 -0.71
C PHE A 41 4.40 4.91 -1.18
N GLN A 42 4.01 4.04 -2.11
CA GLN A 42 4.95 3.11 -2.74
C GLN A 42 6.15 3.83 -3.37
N ASN A 43 5.92 4.94 -4.08
CA ASN A 43 7.00 5.75 -4.64
C ASN A 43 7.86 6.40 -3.54
N SER A 44 7.23 6.82 -2.44
CA SER A 44 7.92 7.35 -1.27
C SER A 44 8.89 6.34 -0.68
N TYR A 45 8.42 5.12 -0.43
CA TYR A 45 9.26 4.05 0.12
C TYR A 45 10.44 3.71 -0.80
N ILE A 46 10.20 3.64 -2.12
CA ILE A 46 11.27 3.44 -3.10
C ILE A 46 12.30 4.57 -3.05
N HIS A 47 11.84 5.82 -2.96
CA HIS A 47 12.73 6.99 -2.94
C HIS A 47 13.55 7.07 -1.66
N HIS A 48 12.97 6.70 -0.51
CA HIS A 48 13.66 6.66 0.77
C HIS A 48 14.54 5.40 0.95
N GLY A 49 14.31 4.37 0.13
CA GLY A 49 15.01 3.10 0.23
C GLY A 49 14.56 2.30 1.44
N ASP A 50 13.27 2.38 1.80
CA ASP A 50 12.71 1.68 2.95
C ASP A 50 12.55 0.19 2.64
N TYR A 51 13.01 -0.67 3.55
CA TYR A 51 12.89 -2.13 3.46
C TYR A 51 12.76 -2.75 4.86
N ASP A 52 12.41 -4.04 4.90
CA ASP A 52 12.24 -4.84 6.11
C ASP A 52 11.41 -4.10 7.18
N TYR A 53 11.97 -3.95 8.39
CA TYR A 53 11.27 -3.38 9.53
C TYR A 53 10.93 -1.89 9.36
N ASP A 54 11.81 -1.11 8.73
CA ASP A 54 11.58 0.32 8.52
C ASP A 54 10.40 0.54 7.57
N LEU A 55 10.30 -0.27 6.51
CA LEU A 55 9.14 -0.27 5.63
C LEU A 55 7.87 -0.71 6.36
N PHE A 56 7.97 -1.70 7.26
CA PHE A 56 6.84 -2.17 8.04
C PHE A 56 6.25 -1.07 8.92
N GLU A 57 7.09 -0.37 9.68
CA GLU A 57 6.64 0.74 10.53
C GLU A 57 5.98 1.85 9.71
N ALA A 58 6.60 2.21 8.58
CA ALA A 58 6.07 3.25 7.69
C ALA A 58 4.68 2.89 7.15
N ILE A 59 4.48 1.65 6.65
CA ILE A 59 3.17 1.27 6.11
C ILE A 59 2.09 1.17 7.20
N VAL A 60 2.43 0.74 8.42
CA VAL A 60 1.47 0.67 9.52
C VAL A 60 1.04 2.07 9.95
N GLU A 61 1.95 3.05 9.92
CA GLU A 61 1.62 4.44 10.20
C GLU A 61 0.79 5.06 9.08
N ASP A 62 1.25 4.98 7.82
CA ASP A 62 0.64 5.69 6.70
C ASP A 62 -0.73 5.13 6.30
N PHE A 63 -0.95 3.82 6.51
CA PHE A 63 -2.23 3.17 6.26
C PHE A 63 -3.02 2.88 7.54
N ARG A 64 -2.69 3.56 8.65
CA ARG A 64 -3.41 3.37 9.92
C ARG A 64 -4.91 3.59 9.75
N GLY A 65 -5.70 2.61 10.19
CA GLY A 65 -7.16 2.68 10.13
C GLY A 65 -7.77 2.26 8.79
N TRP A 66 -6.95 1.94 7.78
CA TRP A 66 -7.43 1.30 6.56
C TRP A 66 -7.91 -0.12 6.86
N LYS A 67 -9.04 -0.48 6.24
CA LYS A 67 -9.66 -1.80 6.41
C LYS A 67 -9.77 -2.51 5.07
N GLU A 68 -10.15 -3.77 5.10
CA GLU A 68 -10.38 -4.57 3.89
C GLU A 68 -11.35 -3.85 2.92
N GLU A 69 -12.37 -3.16 3.44
CA GLU A 69 -13.31 -2.37 2.63
C GLU A 69 -12.63 -1.23 1.86
N THR A 70 -11.67 -0.54 2.48
CA THR A 70 -10.90 0.52 1.81
C THR A 70 -10.03 -0.07 0.71
N PHE A 71 -9.32 -1.16 0.98
CA PHE A 71 -8.51 -1.83 -0.04
C PHE A 71 -9.35 -2.50 -1.14
N LYS A 72 -10.62 -2.85 -0.89
CA LYS A 72 -11.54 -3.35 -1.93
C LYS A 72 -11.95 -2.30 -2.94
N LEU A 73 -11.85 -1.00 -2.60
CA LEU A 73 -12.14 0.09 -3.54
C LEU A 73 -10.98 0.32 -4.52
N VAL A 74 -9.77 -0.12 -4.17
CA VAL A 74 -8.54 -0.01 -4.96
C VAL A 74 -8.61 -0.96 -6.15
N ASP A 75 -7.98 -0.57 -7.26
CA ASP A 75 -7.76 -1.48 -8.38
C ASP A 75 -7.09 -2.79 -7.92
N THR A 76 -7.54 -3.91 -8.47
CA THR A 76 -6.93 -5.21 -8.15
C THR A 76 -5.46 -5.24 -8.57
N ASP A 77 -5.09 -4.58 -9.68
CA ASP A 77 -3.72 -4.55 -10.16
C ASP A 77 -2.84 -3.63 -9.30
N VAL A 78 -3.38 -2.53 -8.77
CA VAL A 78 -2.67 -1.65 -7.82
C VAL A 78 -2.41 -2.40 -6.50
N ASN A 79 -3.42 -3.08 -5.96
CA ASN A 79 -3.27 -3.93 -4.78
C ASN A 79 -2.22 -5.04 -5.00
N ARG A 80 -2.24 -5.70 -6.17
CA ARG A 80 -1.27 -6.75 -6.51
C ARG A 80 0.15 -6.19 -6.58
N ARG A 81 0.34 -5.07 -7.28
CA ARG A 81 1.63 -4.38 -7.39
C ARG A 81 2.16 -3.98 -6.02
N PHE A 82 1.31 -3.43 -5.17
CA PHE A 82 1.69 -3.01 -3.82
C PHE A 82 2.09 -4.22 -2.96
N ARG A 83 1.29 -5.29 -2.94
CA ARG A 83 1.64 -6.55 -2.25
C ARG A 83 3.00 -7.10 -2.71
N ASP A 84 3.21 -7.16 -4.02
CA ASP A 84 4.44 -7.73 -4.59
C ASP A 84 5.65 -6.85 -4.24
N PHE A 85 5.49 -5.53 -4.24
CA PHE A 85 6.49 -4.59 -3.74
C PHE A 85 6.83 -4.85 -2.26
N LEU A 86 5.82 -4.93 -1.39
CA LEU A 86 6.03 -5.19 0.04
C LEU A 86 6.81 -6.48 0.28
N ARG A 87 6.43 -7.57 -0.41
CA ARG A 87 7.14 -8.86 -0.32
C ARG A 87 8.57 -8.81 -0.81
N GLN A 88 8.82 -8.13 -1.93
CA GLN A 88 10.17 -7.96 -2.47
C GLN A 88 11.10 -7.16 -1.54
N ASN A 89 10.52 -6.35 -0.66
CA ASN A 89 11.24 -5.51 0.29
C ASN A 89 11.10 -6.01 1.74
N GLY A 90 10.87 -7.31 1.93
CA GLY A 90 11.01 -7.95 3.26
C GLY A 90 9.73 -8.11 4.08
N ILE A 91 8.58 -7.63 3.60
CA ILE A 91 7.32 -7.73 4.33
C ILE A 91 6.56 -9.02 3.95
N PRO A 92 6.32 -9.95 4.88
CA PRO A 92 5.67 -11.22 4.56
C PRO A 92 4.15 -11.07 4.46
N VAL A 93 3.69 -10.57 3.31
CA VAL A 93 2.26 -10.52 2.98
C VAL A 93 1.80 -11.88 2.46
N LEU A 94 0.79 -12.49 3.06
CA LEU A 94 0.33 -13.83 2.68
C LEU A 94 -0.14 -13.91 1.21
N THR A 95 0.39 -14.87 0.46
CA THR A 95 -0.07 -15.22 -0.89
C THR A 95 -0.88 -16.51 -0.84
N GLY A 96 -2.20 -16.42 -0.97
CA GLY A 96 -3.08 -17.60 -0.94
C GLY A 96 -4.40 -17.36 -1.65
N LYS A 97 -5.37 -18.27 -1.46
CA LYS A 97 -6.72 -18.20 -2.09
C LYS A 97 -7.61 -17.06 -1.58
N GLY A 98 -7.10 -16.18 -0.71
CA GLY A 98 -7.83 -15.05 -0.13
C GLY A 98 -7.72 -13.77 -0.97
N PRO A 99 -8.63 -12.79 -0.76
CA PRO A 99 -8.53 -11.49 -1.41
C PRO A 99 -7.26 -10.74 -1.01
N ILE A 100 -6.56 -10.13 -1.97
CA ILE A 100 -5.34 -9.33 -1.72
C ILE A 100 -5.65 -8.17 -0.75
N ALA A 101 -6.81 -7.53 -0.91
CA ALA A 101 -7.28 -6.45 -0.04
C ALA A 101 -7.29 -6.84 1.44
N ARG A 102 -7.69 -8.10 1.74
CA ARG A 102 -7.68 -8.61 3.11
C ARG A 102 -6.26 -8.79 3.62
N ALA A 103 -5.38 -9.39 2.81
CA ALA A 103 -3.99 -9.61 3.20
C ALA A 103 -3.26 -8.29 3.49
N LEU A 104 -3.52 -7.24 2.71
CA LEU A 104 -2.95 -5.90 2.95
C LEU A 104 -3.52 -5.27 4.22
N ALA A 105 -4.83 -5.34 4.43
CA ALA A 105 -5.49 -4.85 5.64
C ALA A 105 -4.94 -5.54 6.91
N ASP A 106 -4.75 -6.86 6.86
CA ASP A 106 -4.21 -7.65 7.97
C ASP A 106 -2.77 -7.25 8.31
N ILE A 107 -1.98 -6.76 7.34
CA ILE A 107 -0.60 -6.30 7.57
C ILE A 107 -0.58 -4.94 8.26
N VAL A 108 -1.34 -3.96 7.74
CA VAL A 108 -1.34 -2.59 8.28
C VAL A 108 -2.07 -2.48 9.63
N ALA A 109 -2.82 -3.51 10.02
CA ALA A 109 -3.47 -3.62 11.32
C ALA A 109 -2.61 -4.29 12.40
N LYS A 110 -1.39 -4.75 12.07
CA LYS A 110 -0.49 -5.39 13.04
C LYS A 110 0.37 -4.36 13.78
N ASP A 111 0.58 -4.63 15.06
CA ASP A 111 1.52 -3.88 15.89
C ASP A 111 2.97 -4.35 15.67
N GLU A 112 3.17 -5.60 15.26
CA GLU A 112 4.50 -6.21 15.06
C GLU A 112 4.60 -6.90 13.70
N MET A 113 5.80 -6.83 13.11
CA MET A 113 6.06 -7.44 11.81
C MET A 113 5.90 -8.97 11.90
N PRO A 114 5.03 -9.58 11.08
CA PRO A 114 4.87 -11.02 11.11
C PRO A 114 6.15 -11.72 10.60
N PRO A 115 6.46 -12.95 11.07
CA PRO A 115 7.52 -13.74 10.48
C PRO A 115 7.11 -14.25 9.08
N TRP A 116 8.11 -14.58 8.26
CA TRP A 116 7.87 -15.29 6.99
C TRP A 116 7.19 -16.64 7.23
N PRO A 117 6.18 -17.01 6.42
CA PRO A 117 5.58 -18.34 6.51
C PRO A 117 6.65 -19.43 6.33
N PRO A 118 6.62 -20.52 7.10
CA PRO A 118 7.61 -21.59 6.99
C PRO A 118 7.71 -22.23 5.60
N GLU A 119 6.64 -22.15 4.80
CA GLU A 119 6.58 -22.68 3.43
C GLU A 119 7.35 -21.80 2.42
N GLU A 120 7.76 -20.60 2.82
CA GLU A 120 8.42 -19.59 1.98
C GLU A 120 9.85 -19.25 2.47
N LEU A 121 10.36 -19.99 3.47
CA LEU A 121 11.71 -19.88 4.05
C LEU A 121 12.72 -20.83 3.39
#